data_AF-A0A2W4R7U6-F1
#
_entry.id   AF-A0A2W4R7U6-F1
#
_cell.length_a   1.000
_cell.length_b   1.000
_cell.length_c   1.000
_cell.angle_alpha   90.00
_cell.angle_beta   90.00
_cell.angle_gamma   90.00
#
_symmetry.space_group_name_H-M   'P 1'
#
loop_
_entity.id
_entity.type
_entity.pdbx_description
1 polymer ?
#
loop_
_entity_poly.entity_id
_entity_poly.type
_entity_poly.pdbx_seq_one_letter_code
_entity_poly.pdbx_strand_id
1 'polypeptide(L)'
;MVALYRDHATAERVRTELVMDGFPTDRVEVTAREEPGVAAVGPADKAIDQLKDYFRTLFDRPEEQRYVEFLAESVCGGAAAVTVHPRGDIETERAREILERAGPLELEDKDLDKQSLEQAASPKARPTIQSVLFGREG
;
A
#
# COMPACT_ATOMS: atom_id res chain seq x y z
N MET A 1 3.89 6.27 -3.41
CA MET A 1 2.95 7.39 -3.55
C MET A 1 1.53 6.88 -3.58
N VAL A 2 0.57 7.65 -3.06
CA VAL A 2 -0.86 7.30 -3.09
C VAL A 2 -1.67 8.52 -3.53
N ALA A 3 -2.60 8.31 -4.47
CA ALA A 3 -3.54 9.33 -4.94
C ALA A 3 -4.98 8.85 -4.76
N LEU A 4 -5.86 9.71 -4.25
CA LEU A 4 -7.28 9.42 -4.08
C LEU A 4 -8.10 10.12 -5.18
N TYR A 5 -9.00 9.39 -5.81
CA TYR A 5 -9.90 9.89 -6.85
C TYR A 5 -11.36 9.67 -6.46
N ARG A 6 -12.23 10.54 -6.99
CA ARG A 6 -13.68 10.52 -6.73
C ARG A 6 -14.39 9.23 -7.12
N ASP A 7 -13.88 8.49 -8.10
CA ASP A 7 -14.50 7.27 -8.61
C ASP A 7 -13.48 6.32 -9.23
N HIS A 8 -13.86 5.03 -9.28
CA HIS A 8 -13.06 3.96 -9.84
C HIS A 8 -12.69 4.20 -11.31
N ALA A 9 -13.60 4.73 -12.12
CA ALA A 9 -13.35 4.99 -13.54
C ALA A 9 -12.21 6.01 -13.77
N THR A 10 -12.02 6.96 -12.84
CA THR A 10 -10.90 7.89 -12.90
C THR A 10 -9.59 7.19 -12.51
N ALA A 11 -9.59 6.41 -11.43
CA ALA A 11 -8.43 5.63 -11.00
C ALA A 11 -7.96 4.62 -12.07
N GLU A 12 -8.88 3.97 -12.77
CA GLU A 12 -8.61 3.04 -13.87
C GLU A 12 -7.90 3.70 -15.06
N ARG A 13 -8.33 4.91 -15.41
CA ARG A 13 -7.69 5.70 -16.47
C ARG A 13 -6.26 6.05 -16.08
N VAL A 14 -6.07 6.49 -14.83
CA VAL A 14 -4.75 6.82 -14.28
C VAL A 14 -3.84 5.59 -14.29
N ARG A 15 -4.33 4.42 -13.85
CA ARG A 15 -3.59 3.15 -13.96
C ARG A 15 -3.16 2.88 -15.40
N THR A 16 -4.07 3.07 -16.36
CA THR A 16 -3.77 2.90 -17.78
C THR A 16 -2.70 3.87 -18.27
N GLU A 17 -2.78 5.15 -17.90
CA GLU A 17 -1.78 6.16 -18.27
C GLU A 17 -0.40 5.87 -17.68
N LEU A 18 -0.32 5.46 -16.41
CA LEU A 18 0.92 5.04 -15.78
C LEU A 18 1.54 3.84 -16.51
N VAL A 19 0.73 2.83 -16.83
CA VAL A 19 1.21 1.64 -17.55
C VAL A 19 1.70 2.01 -18.96
N MET A 20 1.01 2.91 -19.66
CA MET A 20 1.42 3.40 -20.97
C MET A 20 2.70 4.25 -20.92
N ASP A 21 2.96 4.98 -19.83
CA ASP A 21 4.21 5.73 -19.61
C ASP A 21 5.41 4.82 -19.27
N GLY A 22 5.15 3.54 -19.00
CA GLY A 22 6.15 2.51 -18.78
C GLY A 22 6.24 1.99 -17.35
N PHE A 23 5.30 2.36 -16.48
CA PHE A 23 5.23 1.77 -15.14
C PHE A 23 4.71 0.33 -15.23
N PRO A 24 5.38 -0.64 -14.60
CA PRO A 24 4.91 -2.02 -14.61
C PRO A 24 3.59 -2.14 -13.84
N THR A 25 2.66 -2.94 -14.36
CA THR A 25 1.32 -3.17 -13.77
C THR A 25 1.36 -3.71 -12.34
N ASP A 26 2.44 -4.39 -11.97
CA ASP A 26 2.67 -4.92 -10.60
C ASP A 26 3.01 -3.81 -9.58
N ARG A 27 3.43 -2.63 -10.03
CA ARG A 27 3.77 -1.48 -9.18
C ARG A 27 2.69 -0.40 -9.14
N VAL A 28 1.58 -0.62 -9.84
CA VAL A 28 0.45 0.29 -9.90
C VAL A 28 -0.77 -0.47 -9.45
N GLU A 29 -1.25 -0.15 -8.26
CA GLU A 29 -2.41 -0.79 -7.66
C GLU A 29 -3.59 0.18 -7.58
N VAL A 30 -4.78 -0.32 -7.92
CA VAL A 30 -6.04 0.42 -7.75
C VAL A 30 -6.82 -0.27 -6.64
N THR A 31 -7.23 0.52 -5.65
CA THR A 31 -8.04 0.07 -4.52
C THR A 31 -9.34 0.85 -4.51
N ALA A 32 -10.42 0.16 -4.87
CA ALA A 32 -11.78 0.71 -4.90
C ALA A 32 -12.75 -0.21 -4.16
N ARG A 33 -13.96 0.27 -3.87
CA ARG A 33 -15.01 -0.57 -3.26
C ARG A 33 -15.37 -1.80 -4.12
N GLU A 34 -15.41 -1.63 -5.44
CA GLU A 34 -15.73 -2.68 -6.41
C GLU A 34 -14.55 -3.59 -6.74
N GLU A 35 -13.33 -3.03 -6.67
CA GLU A 35 -12.06 -3.72 -6.85
C GLU A 35 -11.18 -3.48 -5.62
N PRO A 36 -11.44 -4.19 -4.50
CA PRO A 36 -10.63 -4.03 -3.30
C PRO A 36 -9.21 -4.59 -3.45
N GLY A 37 -8.91 -5.34 -4.52
CA GLY A 37 -7.55 -5.80 -4.84
C GLY A 37 -6.89 -6.57 -3.69
N VAL A 38 -5.62 -6.24 -3.40
CA VAL A 38 -4.85 -6.82 -2.27
C VAL A 38 -5.48 -6.50 -0.91
N ALA A 39 -6.23 -5.40 -0.78
CA ALA A 39 -6.88 -5.06 0.48
C ALA A 39 -7.93 -6.10 0.91
N ALA A 40 -8.53 -6.83 -0.03
CA ALA A 40 -9.50 -7.89 0.28
C ALA A 40 -8.91 -9.13 0.96
N VAL A 41 -7.58 -9.25 1.03
CA VAL A 41 -6.85 -10.43 1.56
C VAL A 41 -6.52 -10.26 3.06
N GLY A 42 -6.98 -9.17 3.69
CA GLY A 42 -6.76 -8.92 5.11
C GLY A 42 -7.56 -9.84 6.03
N PRO A 43 -7.10 -10.07 7.27
CA PRO A 43 -7.75 -10.96 8.25
C PRO A 43 -9.05 -10.41 8.86
N ALA A 44 -9.46 -9.18 8.50
CA ALA A 44 -10.61 -8.52 9.10
C ALA A 44 -11.93 -8.92 8.44
N ASP A 45 -13.01 -9.03 9.21
CA ASP A 45 -14.34 -9.41 8.72
C ASP A 45 -15.06 -8.31 7.94
N LYS A 46 -14.71 -7.04 8.16
CA LYS A 46 -15.35 -5.88 7.52
C LYS A 46 -14.44 -5.27 6.47
N ALA A 47 -15.03 -4.92 5.32
CA ALA A 47 -14.30 -4.28 4.21
C ALA A 47 -13.55 -3.00 4.63
N ILE A 48 -14.13 -2.19 5.53
CA ILE A 48 -13.45 -0.98 6.04
C ILE A 48 -12.20 -1.32 6.87
N ASP A 49 -12.26 -2.36 7.70
CA ASP A 49 -11.12 -2.79 8.52
C ASP A 49 -10.04 -3.45 7.66
N GLN A 50 -10.42 -4.17 6.60
CA GLN A 50 -9.50 -4.70 5.58
C GLN A 50 -8.75 -3.58 4.84
N LEU A 51 -9.48 -2.53 4.44
CA LEU A 51 -8.89 -1.34 3.81
C LEU A 51 -7.94 -0.61 4.77
N LYS A 52 -8.32 -0.46 6.04
CA LYS A 52 -7.44 0.13 7.07
C LYS A 52 -6.18 -0.69 7.26
N ASP A 53 -6.28 -2.02 7.33
CA ASP A 53 -5.12 -2.91 7.47
C ASP A 53 -4.16 -2.77 6.28
N TYR A 54 -4.71 -2.79 5.06
CA TYR A 54 -3.94 -2.55 3.83
C TYR A 54 -3.25 -1.20 3.83
N PHE A 55 -3.97 -0.09 4.03
CA PHE A 55 -3.36 1.24 4.02
C PHE A 55 -2.35 1.40 5.15
N ARG A 56 -2.52 0.72 6.29
CA ARG A 56 -1.52 0.68 7.36
C ARG A 56 -0.23 -0.03 6.93
N THR A 57 -0.28 -1.00 6.02
CA THR A 57 0.96 -1.57 5.45
C THR A 57 1.75 -0.56 4.62
N LEU A 58 1.07 0.45 4.06
CA LEU A 58 1.67 1.55 3.30
C LEU A 58 2.09 2.71 4.21
N PHE A 59 1.36 2.95 5.30
CA PHE A 59 1.55 4.04 6.25
C PHE A 59 1.62 3.51 7.70
N ASP A 60 2.84 3.25 8.18
CA ASP A 60 3.06 2.63 9.50
C ASP A 60 3.28 3.64 10.64
N ARG A 61 3.46 4.95 10.35
CA ARG A 61 3.74 5.92 11.42
C ARG A 61 2.46 6.28 12.18
N PRO A 62 2.53 6.47 13.51
CA PRO A 62 1.37 6.80 14.33
C PRO A 62 0.68 8.12 13.94
N GLU A 63 1.44 9.09 13.42
CA GLU A 63 0.92 10.36 12.90
C GLU A 63 0.06 10.19 11.63
N GLU A 64 0.25 9.10 10.89
CA GLU A 64 -0.42 8.81 9.62
C GLU A 64 -1.72 8.01 9.82
N GLN A 65 -2.03 7.57 11.04
CA GLN A 65 -3.23 6.76 11.28
C GLN A 65 -4.51 7.48 10.88
N ARG A 66 -4.60 8.80 11.09
CA ARG A 66 -5.75 9.59 10.63
C ARG A 66 -5.88 9.59 9.11
N TYR A 67 -4.75 9.54 8.41
CA TYR A 67 -4.72 9.49 6.95
C TYR A 67 -5.15 8.12 6.43
N VAL A 68 -4.70 7.04 7.08
CA VAL A 68 -5.16 5.66 6.82
C VAL A 68 -6.67 5.55 6.99
N GLU A 69 -7.22 6.13 8.06
CA GLU A 69 -8.66 6.15 8.30
C GLU A 69 -9.40 6.91 7.20
N PHE A 70 -8.91 8.11 6.84
CA PHE A 70 -9.48 8.92 5.77
C PHE A 70 -9.51 8.19 4.42
N LEU A 71 -8.42 7.50 4.04
CA LEU A 71 -8.37 6.72 2.80
C LEU A 71 -9.36 5.56 2.81
N ALA A 72 -9.39 4.79 3.89
CA ALA A 72 -10.30 3.64 4.02
C ALA A 72 -11.77 4.08 3.98
N GLU A 73 -12.13 5.15 4.69
CA GLU A 73 -13.48 5.70 4.70
C GLU A 73 -13.88 6.25 3.32
N SER A 74 -12.97 6.96 2.66
CA SER A 74 -13.20 7.49 1.31
C SER A 74 -13.45 6.38 0.30
N VAL A 75 -12.61 5.34 0.30
CA VAL A 75 -12.77 4.18 -0.59
C VAL A 75 -14.08 3.44 -0.30
N CYS A 76 -14.42 3.25 0.97
CA CYS A 76 -15.71 2.66 1.36
C CYS A 76 -16.90 3.52 0.88
N GLY A 77 -16.73 4.85 0.89
CA GLY A 77 -17.68 5.83 0.39
C GLY A 77 -17.84 5.88 -1.14
N GLY A 78 -17.00 5.17 -1.89
CA GLY A 78 -17.06 5.08 -3.36
C GLY A 78 -15.92 5.77 -4.09
N ALA A 79 -14.96 6.37 -3.37
CA ALA A 79 -13.71 6.82 -3.94
C ALA A 79 -12.82 5.63 -4.34
N ALA A 80 -11.74 5.92 -5.07
CA ALA A 80 -10.75 4.93 -5.45
C ALA A 80 -9.34 5.49 -5.23
N ALA A 81 -8.46 4.69 -4.62
CA ALA A 81 -7.07 5.03 -4.41
C ALA A 81 -6.19 4.37 -5.49
N VAL A 82 -5.19 5.10 -5.98
CA VAL A 82 -4.12 4.58 -6.84
C VAL A 82 -2.82 4.62 -6.05
N THR A 83 -2.23 3.46 -5.82
CA THR A 83 -0.92 3.31 -5.18
C THR A 83 0.12 3.06 -6.26
N VAL A 84 1.19 3.86 -6.26
CA VAL A 84 2.31 3.71 -7.20
C VAL A 84 3.61 3.56 -6.43
N HIS A 85 4.42 2.59 -6.86
CA HIS A 85 5.78 2.34 -6.35
C HIS A 85 6.84 2.74 -7.40
N PRO A 86 7.16 4.04 -7.56
CA PRO A 86 8.18 4.50 -8.50
C PRO A 86 9.58 4.10 -8.03
N ARG A 87 10.52 3.92 -8.96
CA ARG A 87 11.95 3.72 -8.64
C ARG A 87 12.80 4.92 -9.00
N GLY A 88 13.29 5.61 -7.97
CA GLY A 88 14.16 6.77 -8.11
C GLY A 88 13.43 8.03 -8.55
N ASP A 89 14.15 9.16 -8.53
CA ASP A 89 13.57 10.49 -8.64
C ASP A 89 12.85 10.75 -9.98
N ILE A 90 13.33 10.17 -11.08
CA ILE A 90 12.75 10.35 -12.41
C ILE A 90 11.37 9.67 -12.53
N GLU A 91 11.24 8.44 -12.03
CA GLU A 91 9.93 7.76 -12.00
C GLU A 91 8.99 8.46 -11.02
N THR A 92 9.49 8.96 -9.88
CA THR A 92 8.69 9.71 -8.92
C THR A 92 8.09 10.96 -9.53
N GLU A 93 8.89 11.78 -10.24
CA GLU A 93 8.41 13.00 -10.88
C GLU A 93 7.38 12.70 -11.98
N ARG A 94 7.64 11.70 -12.85
CA ARG A 94 6.68 11.34 -13.89
C ARG A 94 5.38 10.75 -13.33
N ALA A 95 5.47 9.89 -12.32
CA ALA A 95 4.28 9.37 -11.65
C ALA A 95 3.46 10.51 -11.06
N ARG A 96 4.12 11.45 -10.37
CA ARG A 96 3.49 12.63 -9.79
C ARG A 96 2.75 13.45 -10.85
N GLU A 97 3.39 13.77 -11.97
CA GLU A 97 2.75 14.53 -13.05
C GLU A 97 1.50 13.84 -13.60
N ILE A 98 1.55 12.51 -13.80
CA ILE A 98 0.40 11.73 -14.28
C ILE A 98 -0.73 11.73 -13.24
N LEU A 99 -0.39 11.52 -11.96
CA LEU A 99 -1.37 11.50 -10.87
C LEU A 99 -2.05 12.87 -10.70
N GLU A 100 -1.28 13.97 -10.70
CA GLU A 100 -1.79 15.35 -10.54
C GLU A 100 -2.69 15.77 -11.70
N ARG A 101 -2.33 15.41 -12.94
CA ARG A 101 -3.10 15.77 -14.14
C ARG A 101 -4.53 15.23 -14.13
N ALA A 102 -4.78 14.13 -13.44
CA ALA A 102 -6.10 13.53 -13.32
C ALA A 102 -7.00 14.18 -12.26
N GLY A 103 -6.50 15.20 -11.54
CA GLY A 103 -7.28 15.94 -10.54
C GLY A 103 -7.64 15.09 -9.32
N PRO A 104 -6.63 14.57 -8.57
CA PRO A 104 -6.89 13.79 -7.38
C PRO A 104 -7.58 14.65 -6.31
N LEU A 105 -8.43 14.03 -5.50
CA LEU A 105 -8.97 14.62 -4.28
C LEU A 105 -7.85 14.84 -3.25
N GLU A 106 -6.88 13.93 -3.24
CA GLU A 106 -5.74 13.96 -2.34
C GLU A 106 -4.55 13.24 -3.01
N LEU A 107 -3.33 13.77 -2.86
CA LEU A 107 -2.11 13.15 -3.37
C LEU A 107 -1.01 13.24 -2.31
N GLU A 108 -0.46 12.09 -1.93
CA GLU A 108 0.66 11.99 -0.99
C GLU A 108 1.89 11.39 -1.69
N ASP A 109 2.95 12.21 -1.77
CA ASP A 109 4.25 11.83 -2.31
C ASP A 109 5.14 11.17 -1.23
N LYS A 110 4.73 10.01 -0.73
CA LYS A 110 5.62 9.20 0.11
C LYS A 110 6.44 8.21 -0.72
N ASP A 111 7.73 8.23 -0.43
CA ASP A 111 8.76 7.31 -0.90
C ASP A 111 8.54 5.94 -0.21
N LEU A 112 7.47 5.24 -0.63
CA LEU A 112 7.02 3.97 -0.04
C LEU A 112 8.11 2.89 -0.11
N ASP A 113 9.02 2.98 -1.08
CA ASP A 113 10.14 2.04 -1.28
C ASP A 113 11.16 2.10 -0.13
N LYS A 114 11.41 3.30 0.44
CA LYS A 114 12.29 3.44 1.62
C LYS A 114 11.72 2.74 2.86
N GLN A 115 10.40 2.71 3.01
CA GLN A 115 9.77 2.07 4.19
C GLN A 115 9.65 0.55 4.07
N SER A 116 9.41 0.01 2.86
CA SER A 116 9.35 -1.44 2.66
C SER A 116 10.72 -2.13 2.81
N LEU A 117 11.82 -1.44 2.49
CA LEU A 117 13.18 -1.96 2.65
C LEU A 117 13.69 -1.94 4.11
N GLU A 118 13.32 -0.94 4.91
CA GLU A 118 13.72 -0.86 6.33
C GLU A 118 13.12 -2.00 7.20
N GLN A 119 11.99 -2.59 6.79
CA GLN A 119 11.33 -3.69 7.51
C GLN A 119 11.84 -5.09 7.08
N ALA A 120 12.36 -5.26 5.87
CA ALA A 120 12.89 -6.55 5.40
C ALA A 120 14.27 -6.91 5.98
N ALA A 121 14.93 -5.97 6.67
CA ALA A 121 16.28 -6.14 7.22
C ALA A 121 16.35 -6.16 8.76
N SER A 122 15.24 -6.40 9.47
CA SER A 122 15.31 -6.76 10.89
C SER A 122 15.53 -8.28 11.01
N PRO A 123 16.71 -8.76 11.49
CA PRO A 123 16.92 -10.18 11.73
C PRO A 123 15.97 -10.62 12.84
N LYS A 124 14.90 -11.30 12.44
CA LYS A 124 13.98 -12.01 13.33
C LYS A 124 14.82 -12.96 14.17
N ALA A 125 15.08 -12.58 15.42
CA ALA A 125 15.75 -13.41 16.40
C ALA A 125 15.01 -14.74 16.48
N ARG A 126 15.61 -15.81 15.94
CA ARG A 126 15.14 -17.16 16.13
C ARG A 126 15.45 -17.54 17.58
N PRO A 127 14.46 -17.81 18.45
CA PRO A 127 14.77 -18.49 19.69
C PRO A 127 15.18 -19.92 19.31
N THR A 128 16.47 -20.23 19.44
CA THR A 128 16.95 -21.60 19.34
C THR A 128 16.38 -22.37 20.53
N ILE A 129 15.33 -23.15 20.26
CA ILE A 129 14.85 -24.19 21.16
C ILE A 129 15.90 -25.30 21.11
N GLN A 130 16.77 -25.38 22.12
CA GLN A 130 17.62 -26.56 22.32
C GLN A 130 16.99 -27.40 23.43
N SER A 131 16.08 -28.29 23.04
CA SER A 131 15.71 -29.44 23.84
C SER A 131 16.36 -30.67 23.23
N VAL A 132 17.34 -31.25 23.95
CA VAL A 132 17.60 -32.69 23.87
C VAL A 132 17.90 -33.23 25.26
N LEU A 133 17.13 -34.26 25.57
CA LEU A 133 17.03 -35.11 26.76
C LEU A 133 18.04 -36.28 26.66
N PHE A 134 18.23 -37.01 27.76
CA PHE A 134 19.01 -38.26 27.98
C PHE A 134 20.49 -38.08 28.39
N GLY A 135 21.05 -38.73 29.42
CA GLY A 135 20.59 -39.76 30.36
C GLY A 135 21.82 -40.54 30.91
N ARG A 136 21.65 -41.16 32.11
CA ARG A 136 22.51 -42.19 32.79
C ARG A 136 23.78 -41.71 33.50
N GLU A 137 23.83 -41.80 34.83
CA GLU A 137 24.19 -42.96 35.71
C GLU A 137 25.70 -43.08 35.96
N GLY A 138 26.06 -43.14 37.24
CA GLY A 138 27.40 -43.37 37.78
C GLY A 138 27.45 -43.03 39.26
#